data_AF-A0A920G5I7-F1
#
_entry.id   AF-A0A920G5I7-F1
#
_cell.length_a   1.000
_cell.length_b   1.000
_cell.length_c   1.000
_cell.angle_alpha   90.00
_cell.angle_beta   90.00
_cell.angle_gamma   90.00
#
_symmetry.space_group_name_H-M   'P 1'
#
loop_
_entity.id
_entity.type
_entity.pdbx_description
1 polymer ?
#
loop_
_entity_poly.entity_id
_entity_poly.type
_entity_poly.pdbx_seq_one_letter_code
_entity_poly.pdbx_strand_id
1 'polypeptide(L)'
;MSGCDQDPKAQAILRNLRQMAEDLGIELIAEGVETETEEETLLTLGIYSQQGFLRAKPMTQEEFIADHFFSKILRRYVMREGSTISSKPGAIHPSSKSISSLRPRHHVGEDRGV
;
A
#
# COMPACT_ATOMS: atom_id res chain seq x y z
N MET A 1 -5.98 -17.42 9.52
CA MET A 1 -5.27 -17.81 8.29
C MET A 1 -4.15 -18.80 8.54
N SER A 2 -3.44 -18.68 9.66
CA SER A 2 -2.21 -19.39 9.98
C SER A 2 -2.15 -20.85 9.50
N GLY A 3 -1.16 -21.16 8.66
CA GLY A 3 -0.90 -22.51 8.16
C GLY A 3 -1.86 -23.00 7.06
N CYS A 4 -2.65 -22.12 6.44
CA CYS A 4 -3.53 -22.50 5.33
C CYS A 4 -2.78 -23.05 4.10
N ASP A 5 -1.50 -22.72 3.96
CA ASP A 5 -0.60 -23.22 2.93
C ASP A 5 -0.24 -24.70 3.12
N GLN A 6 -0.34 -25.23 4.34
CA GLN A 6 0.03 -26.61 4.69
C GLN A 6 -1.15 -27.51 5.08
N ASP A 7 -2.35 -26.96 5.26
CA ASP A 7 -3.54 -27.74 5.63
C ASP A 7 -4.52 -27.90 4.44
N PRO A 8 -4.59 -29.08 3.80
CA PRO A 8 -5.53 -29.35 2.72
C PRO A 8 -7.01 -29.15 3.11
N LYS A 9 -7.36 -29.33 4.39
CA LYS A 9 -8.72 -29.10 4.87
C LYS A 9 -9.05 -27.62 4.91
N ALA A 10 -8.14 -26.80 5.44
CA ALA A 10 -8.25 -25.35 5.39
C ALA A 10 -8.41 -24.86 3.94
N GLN A 11 -7.58 -25.36 3.03
CA GLN A 11 -7.67 -25.00 1.60
C GLN A 11 -9.00 -25.41 0.97
N ALA A 12 -9.56 -26.58 1.34
CA ALA A 12 -10.87 -27.01 0.85
C ALA A 12 -12.00 -26.09 1.35
N ILE A 13 -11.93 -25.67 2.62
CA ILE A 13 -12.88 -24.71 3.19
C ILE A 13 -12.76 -23.36 2.46
N LEU A 14 -11.54 -22.85 2.27
CA LEU A 14 -11.29 -21.58 1.58
C LEU A 14 -11.80 -21.59 0.13
N ARG A 15 -11.60 -22.69 -0.62
CA ARG A 15 -12.17 -22.85 -1.97
C ARG A 15 -13.68 -22.74 -1.97
N ASN A 16 -14.35 -23.44 -1.06
CA ASN A 16 -15.81 -23.44 -0.99
C ASN A 16 -16.35 -22.07 -0.53
N LEU A 17 -15.68 -21.41 0.40
CA LEU A 17 -16.02 -20.05 0.82
C LEU A 17 -15.87 -19.05 -0.32
N ARG A 18 -14.78 -19.15 -1.10
CA ARG A 18 -14.57 -18.29 -2.27
C ARG A 18 -15.69 -18.46 -3.30
N GLN A 19 -16.09 -19.69 -3.59
CA GLN A 19 -17.20 -19.96 -4.50
C GLN A 19 -18.52 -19.40 -3.97
N MET A 20 -18.83 -19.65 -2.70
CA MET A 20 -20.04 -19.15 -2.06
C MET A 20 -20.11 -17.62 -2.07
N ALA A 21 -19.00 -16.94 -1.80
CA ALA A 21 -18.92 -15.48 -1.86
C ALA A 21 -19.19 -14.97 -3.28
N GLU A 22 -18.72 -15.67 -4.32
CA GLU A 22 -19.03 -15.34 -5.72
C GLU A 22 -20.53 -15.44 -6.01
N ASP A 23 -21.12 -16.57 -5.64
CA ASP A 23 -22.52 -16.88 -5.92
C ASP A 23 -23.47 -15.88 -5.24
N LEU A 24 -23.06 -15.37 -4.08
CA LEU A 24 -23.81 -14.38 -3.30
C LEU A 24 -23.45 -12.92 -3.66
N GLY A 25 -22.44 -12.69 -4.49
CA GLY A 25 -21.94 -11.34 -4.79
C GLY A 25 -21.35 -10.61 -3.58
N ILE A 26 -20.71 -11.35 -2.66
CA ILE A 26 -20.09 -10.83 -1.44
C ILE A 26 -18.58 -10.70 -1.66
N GLU A 27 -18.01 -9.56 -1.24
CA GLU A 27 -16.56 -9.39 -1.22
C GLU A 27 -15.93 -10.19 -0.07
N LEU A 28 -14.84 -10.90 -0.37
CA LEU A 28 -14.11 -11.71 0.59
C LEU A 28 -12.76 -11.09 0.89
N ILE A 29 -12.45 -10.88 2.18
CA ILE A 29 -11.13 -10.50 2.68
C ILE A 29 -10.56 -11.61 3.57
N ALA A 30 -9.31 -11.96 3.31
CA ALA A 30 -8.53 -12.89 4.11
C ALA A 30 -7.75 -12.12 5.19
N GLU A 31 -8.13 -12.26 6.46
CA GLU A 31 -7.44 -11.62 7.58
C GLU A 31 -6.41 -12.55 8.26
N GLY A 32 -5.33 -11.93 8.76
CA GLY A 32 -4.26 -12.59 9.51
C GLY A 32 -3.22 -13.29 8.63
N VAL A 33 -2.92 -12.78 7.44
CA VAL A 33 -1.85 -13.30 6.56
C VAL A 33 -0.47 -12.87 7.09
N GLU A 34 0.39 -13.82 7.41
CA GLU A 34 1.69 -13.55 8.05
C GLU A 34 2.88 -13.96 7.18
N THR A 35 2.70 -14.90 6.25
CA THR A 35 3.79 -15.41 5.39
C THR A 35 3.48 -15.29 3.90
N GLU A 36 4.54 -15.23 3.07
CA GLU A 36 4.41 -15.22 1.60
C GLU A 36 3.74 -16.51 1.08
N THR A 37 3.96 -17.65 1.72
CA THR A 37 3.35 -18.94 1.31
C THR A 37 1.84 -18.98 1.57
N GLU A 38 1.38 -18.37 2.67
CA GLU A 38 -0.05 -18.18 2.95
C GLU A 38 -0.69 -17.26 1.91
N GLU A 39 -0.03 -16.13 1.59
CA GLU A 39 -0.49 -15.21 0.54
C GLU A 39 -0.59 -15.91 -0.82
N GLU A 40 0.45 -16.63 -1.24
CA GLU A 40 0.49 -17.33 -2.53
C GLU A 40 -0.61 -18.40 -2.60
N THR A 41 -0.84 -19.12 -1.51
CA THR A 41 -1.94 -20.08 -1.42
C THR A 41 -3.28 -19.39 -1.60
N LEU A 42 -3.54 -18.29 -0.89
CA LEU A 42 -4.78 -17.52 -1.02
C LEU A 42 -5.00 -16.97 -2.43
N LEU A 43 -3.94 -16.43 -3.06
CA LEU A 43 -3.99 -15.96 -4.44
C LEU A 43 -4.35 -17.10 -5.41
N THR A 44 -3.74 -18.27 -5.23
CA THR A 44 -4.03 -19.47 -6.02
C THR A 44 -5.48 -19.94 -5.85
N LEU A 45 -6.05 -19.75 -4.66
CA LEU A 45 -7.45 -20.05 -4.36
C LEU A 45 -8.43 -18.94 -4.81
N GLY A 46 -7.94 -17.86 -5.43
CA GLY A 46 -8.74 -16.75 -5.94
C GLY A 46 -9.19 -15.74 -4.87
N ILE A 47 -8.52 -15.71 -3.72
CA ILE A 47 -8.77 -14.77 -2.62
C ILE A 47 -7.74 -13.64 -2.69
N TYR A 48 -8.15 -12.52 -3.30
CA TYR A 48 -7.24 -11.43 -3.65
C TYR A 48 -7.12 -10.33 -2.60
N SER A 49 -8.17 -10.09 -1.82
CA SER A 49 -8.13 -9.11 -0.73
C SER A 49 -7.57 -9.76 0.52
N GLN A 50 -6.47 -9.24 1.03
CA GLN A 50 -5.72 -9.84 2.13
C GLN A 50 -5.25 -8.76 3.11
N GLN A 51 -5.33 -9.04 4.41
CA GLN A 51 -4.81 -8.21 5.47
C GLN A 51 -4.00 -9.07 6.44
N GLY A 52 -2.84 -8.59 6.86
CA GLY A 52 -2.07 -9.22 7.91
C GLY A 52 -0.67 -8.64 8.04
N PHE A 53 0.10 -9.19 8.98
CA PHE A 53 1.41 -8.66 9.35
C PHE A 53 2.45 -8.80 8.25
N LEU A 54 2.22 -9.67 7.26
CA LEU A 54 3.02 -9.74 6.04
C LEU A 54 3.05 -8.38 5.32
N ARG A 55 1.92 -7.67 5.28
CA ARG A 55 1.79 -6.38 4.60
C ARG A 55 2.15 -5.23 5.52
N ALA A 56 1.51 -5.17 6.68
CA ALA A 56 1.79 -4.16 7.69
C ALA A 56 1.24 -4.60 9.05
N LYS A 57 1.92 -4.19 10.12
CA LYS A 57 1.39 -4.28 11.47
C LYS A 57 0.41 -3.12 11.73
N PRO A 58 -0.52 -3.26 12.70
CA PRO A 58 -1.27 -2.13 13.23
C PRO A 58 -0.32 -1.00 13.61
N MET A 59 -0.68 0.21 13.22
CA MET A 59 0.16 1.40 13.36
C MET A 59 -0.72 2.58 13.77
N THR A 60 -0.12 3.62 14.34
CA THR A 60 -0.87 4.84 14.67
C THR A 60 -1.30 5.57 13.41
N GLN A 61 -2.23 6.52 13.55
CA GLN A 61 -2.65 7.35 12.43
C GLN A 61 -1.46 8.12 11.83
N GLU A 62 -0.55 8.63 12.67
CA GLU A 62 0.63 9.38 12.25
C GLU A 62 1.59 8.49 11.45
N GLU A 63 1.83 7.26 11.91
CA GLU A 63 2.65 6.27 11.22
C GLU A 63 2.03 5.89 9.87
N PHE A 64 0.72 5.68 9.83
CA PHE A 64 -0.01 5.39 8.60
C PHE A 64 0.12 6.53 7.57
N ILE A 65 -0.08 7.78 8.01
CA ILE A 65 0.04 8.95 7.14
C ILE A 65 1.49 9.08 6.61
N ALA A 66 2.48 8.90 7.48
CA ALA A 66 3.89 8.96 7.11
C ALA A 66 4.25 7.91 6.04
N ASP A 67 3.84 6.66 6.23
CA ASP A 67 4.19 5.56 5.34
C ASP A 67 3.43 5.63 3.99
N HIS A 68 2.13 5.94 4.03
CA HIS A 68 1.24 5.79 2.87
C HIS A 68 1.06 7.07 2.03
N PHE A 69 1.18 8.26 2.63
CA PHE A 69 0.96 9.53 1.91
C PHE A 69 2.27 10.20 1.49
N PHE A 70 3.28 10.26 2.36
CA PHE A 70 4.54 10.91 2.00
C PHE A 70 5.27 10.18 0.89
N SER A 71 5.35 8.84 0.93
CA SER A 71 6.03 8.04 -0.09
C SER A 71 5.41 8.23 -1.48
N LYS A 72 4.07 8.25 -1.58
CA LYS A 72 3.35 8.40 -2.86
C LYS A 72 3.37 9.83 -3.40
N ILE A 73 3.24 10.84 -2.54
CA ILE A 73 3.31 12.25 -2.95
C ILE A 73 4.74 12.62 -3.36
N LEU A 74 5.75 12.27 -2.56
CA LEU A 74 7.15 12.53 -2.91
C LEU A 74 7.55 11.79 -4.18
N ARG A 75 7.14 10.53 -4.36
CA ARG A 75 7.43 9.80 -5.60
C ARG A 75 6.81 10.49 -6.82
N ARG A 76 5.59 11.03 -6.72
CA ARG A 76 4.98 11.83 -7.80
C ARG A 76 5.73 13.15 -8.05
N TYR A 77 6.19 13.81 -6.99
CA TYR A 77 6.89 15.10 -7.08
C TYR A 77 8.31 14.94 -7.66
N VAL A 78 9.07 13.98 -7.16
CA VAL A 78 10.45 13.64 -7.58
C VAL A 78 10.50 13.19 -9.05
N MET A 79 9.54 12.37 -9.48
CA MET A 79 9.46 11.93 -10.89
C MET A 79 9.10 13.07 -11.86
N ARG A 80 8.49 14.17 -11.37
CA ARG A 80 8.16 15.34 -12.19
C ARG A 80 9.33 16.34 -12.31
N GLU A 81 10.21 16.38 -11.32
CA GLU A 81 11.34 17.32 -11.22
C GLU A 81 12.71 16.67 -11.56
N GLY A 82 12.73 15.41 -12.00
CA GLY A 82 13.93 14.74 -12.54
C GLY A 82 15.11 14.60 -11.58
N SER A 83 14.92 14.78 -10.27
CA SER A 83 16.01 14.84 -9.28
C SER A 83 16.14 13.53 -8.51
N THR A 84 17.21 12.78 -8.70
CA THR A 84 17.47 11.50 -8.01
C THR A 84 17.77 11.71 -6.53
N ILE A 85 17.00 11.08 -5.63
CA ILE A 85 17.35 10.95 -4.21
C ILE A 85 17.98 9.58 -4.00
N SER A 86 19.24 9.57 -3.54
CA SER A 86 19.97 8.36 -3.17
C SER A 86 19.27 7.64 -2.01
N SER A 87 18.80 6.42 -2.27
CA SER A 87 18.16 5.55 -1.30
C SER A 87 19.19 4.98 -0.32
N LYS A 88 19.27 5.55 0.89
CA LYS A 88 19.76 4.79 2.05
C LYS A 88 18.56 4.31 2.86
N PRO A 89 18.41 3.01 3.12
CA PRO A 89 17.35 2.48 3.96
C PRO A 89 17.72 2.71 5.43
N GLY A 90 16.94 3.53 6.13
CA GLY A 90 17.10 3.78 7.56
C GLY A 90 16.80 5.22 7.95
N ALA A 91 15.67 5.41 8.63
CA ALA A 91 15.23 6.64 9.29
C ALA A 91 14.92 7.84 8.38
N ILE A 92 13.69 7.88 7.84
CA ILE A 92 13.03 9.17 7.60
C ILE A 92 12.55 9.65 8.97
N HIS A 93 13.47 10.22 9.75
CA HIS A 93 13.08 11.11 10.84
C HIS A 93 12.81 12.48 10.19
N PRO A 94 11.65 13.11 10.40
CA PRO A 94 11.39 14.43 9.87
C PRO A 94 12.25 15.43 10.66
N SER A 95 13.51 15.62 10.25
CA SER A 95 14.26 16.78 10.71
C SER A 95 13.62 18.00 10.08
N SER A 96 13.29 18.95 10.95
CA SER A 96 12.45 20.13 10.80
C SER A 96 12.96 21.20 9.84
N LYS A 97 13.60 20.82 8.73
CA LYS A 97 14.00 21.79 7.70
C LYS A 97 12.82 22.13 6.78
N SER A 98 11.96 23.00 7.31
CA SER A 98 11.35 24.15 6.61
C SER A 98 10.74 23.84 5.23
N ILE A 99 9.53 23.27 5.27
CA ILE A 99 8.54 23.34 4.18
C ILE A 99 8.23 24.81 3.78
N SER A 100 8.57 25.80 4.63
CA SER A 100 8.31 27.22 4.40
C SER A 100 9.10 27.87 3.25
N SER A 101 9.99 27.14 2.56
CA SER A 101 10.79 27.68 1.45
C SER A 101 10.26 27.36 0.04
N LEU A 102 9.29 26.44 -0.11
CA LEU A 102 8.68 26.17 -1.42
C LEU A 102 7.55 27.17 -1.70
N ARG A 103 7.87 28.26 -2.41
CA ARG A 103 6.85 29.11 -3.05
C ARG A 103 6.50 28.54 -4.44
N PRO A 104 5.22 28.39 -4.80
CA PRO A 104 4.83 28.13 -6.18
C PRO A 104 5.27 29.30 -7.06
N ARG A 105 5.95 29.04 -8.18
CA ARG A 105 6.11 30.07 -9.22
C ARG A 105 4.77 30.26 -9.91
N HIS A 106 4.11 31.39 -9.67
CA HIS A 106 3.04 31.86 -10.54
C HIS A 106 3.67 32.28 -11.87
N HIS A 107 3.34 31.57 -12.95
CA HIS A 107 3.62 32.02 -14.30
C HIS A 107 2.61 33.12 -14.63
N VAL A 108 3.01 34.39 -14.50
CA VAL A 108 2.24 35.51 -15.05
C VAL A 108 2.44 35.44 -16.55
N GLY A 109 1.41 35.00 -17.27
CA GLY A 109 1.38 35.08 -18.73
C GLY A 109 1.38 36.55 -19.15
N GLU A 110 2.32 36.93 -20.01
CA GLU A 110 2.27 38.20 -20.73
C GLU A 110 0.98 38.24 -21.56
N ASP A 111 0.10 39.15 -21.19
CA ASP A 111 -1.08 39.52 -21.95
C ASP A 111 -0.61 40.33 -23.18
N ARG A 112 -0.53 39.68 -24.34
CA ARG A 112 -0.40 40.38 -25.63
C ARG A 112 -1.79 40.61 -26.19
N GLY A 113 -2.33 41.79 -25.90
CA GLY A 113 -3.49 42.33 -26.59
C GLY A 113 -3.37 43.85 -26.68
N VAL A 114 -2.76 44.35 -27.75
CA VAL A 114 -3.31 45.20 -28.84
C VAL A 114 -2.23 45.34 -29.90
#